data_AF-A0AAP7BWL4-F1
#
_entry.id   AF-A0AAP7BWL4-F1
#
_cell.length_a   1.000
_cell.length_b   1.000
_cell.length_c   1.000
_cell.angle_alpha   90.00
_cell.angle_beta   90.00
_cell.angle_gamma   90.00
#
_symmetry.space_group_name_H-M   'P 1'
#
loop_
_entity.id
_entity.type
_entity.pdbx_description
1 polymer ?
#
loop_
_entity_poly.entity_id
_entity_poly.type
_entity_poly.pdbx_seq_one_letter_code
_entity_poly.pdbx_strand_id
1 'polypeptide(L)'
;MALNMDRLNKFLDYLELKCIDNISKIKTYSTSDKISFQDKNGYLYFLNIQNLSTLYRRKTKPAIFFQHNIYTYNNINNYLKLNNIPLKLITKNPQNATYKMQWECLIHNIFFQRSWNVIKNGSILCPECEKISFRESRCNKIKDIIEKALKDYNIQILANKYINNEEKLPFICNKHRDEGIQYKSWGGMISKSHPCIYCSKEKQLSKIRYSHDEFIEKVNKIHGDKYKVISNYIKGRDHIKVYCNKCNSIFSIRASHLLEGHGCGLCTKSIGEETIKNILDRHKIKYKREFRFNDCRKSKPLPFDFYLEDYNLCIEYQGVQHYKPVEIFGGIEQFNKQKENDSFKRTYCKTHNINLLEIPYFESNIEDMLLNKINTKEEF
;
A
#
# COMPACT_ATOMS: atom_id res chain seq x y z
N MET A 1 -26.82 77.86 30.26
CA MET A 1 -25.76 77.53 31.23
C MET A 1 -24.45 77.50 30.47
N ALA A 2 -23.58 78.48 30.66
CA ALA A 2 -22.28 78.53 29.98
C ALA A 2 -21.48 77.26 30.31
N LEU A 3 -20.84 76.65 29.30
CA LEU A 3 -19.94 75.52 29.50
C LEU A 3 -18.82 75.94 30.46
N ASN A 4 -18.70 75.26 31.61
CA ASN A 4 -17.51 75.39 32.44
C ASN A 4 -16.37 74.63 31.74
N MET A 5 -15.47 75.38 31.10
CA MET A 5 -14.32 74.85 30.35
C MET A 5 -13.43 73.94 31.20
N ASP A 6 -13.32 74.18 32.51
CA ASP A 6 -12.54 73.32 33.42
C ASP A 6 -13.14 71.93 33.53
N ARG A 7 -14.48 71.83 33.50
CA ARG A 7 -15.19 70.56 33.55
C ARG A 7 -15.01 69.75 32.26
N LEU A 8 -14.99 70.42 31.10
CA LEU A 8 -14.71 69.78 29.82
C LEU A 8 -13.27 69.29 29.75
N ASN A 9 -12.29 70.12 30.13
CA ASN A 9 -10.88 69.74 30.18
C ASN A 9 -10.66 68.52 31.08
N LYS A 10 -11.28 68.48 32.27
CA LYS A 10 -11.22 67.31 33.16
C LYS A 10 -11.73 66.01 32.51
N PHE A 11 -12.76 66.08 31.67
CA PHE A 11 -13.26 64.91 30.94
C PHE A 11 -12.31 64.48 29.82
N LEU A 12 -11.77 65.45 29.09
CA LEU A 12 -10.84 65.22 27.98
C LEU A 12 -9.52 64.63 28.46
N ASP A 13 -8.97 65.17 29.56
CA ASP A 13 -7.75 64.67 30.17
C ASP A 13 -7.93 63.23 30.67
N TYR A 14 -9.04 62.93 31.36
CA TYR A 14 -9.32 61.58 31.83
C TYR A 14 -9.51 60.56 30.69
N LEU A 15 -10.18 60.98 29.61
CA LEU A 15 -10.44 60.12 28.45
C LEU A 15 -9.27 60.10 27.44
N GLU A 16 -8.22 60.88 27.68
CA GLU A 16 -7.07 61.09 26.77
C GLU A 16 -7.50 61.55 25.36
N LEU A 17 -8.49 62.45 25.29
CA LEU A 17 -9.06 62.94 24.04
C LEU A 17 -8.66 64.39 23.75
N LYS A 18 -8.38 64.68 22.48
CA LYS A 18 -8.13 66.03 21.98
C LYS A 18 -9.27 66.46 21.06
N CYS A 19 -9.78 67.67 21.24
CA CYS A 19 -10.78 68.26 20.35
C CYS A 19 -10.14 68.57 19.00
N ILE A 20 -10.78 68.12 17.91
CA ILE A 20 -10.31 68.38 16.53
C ILE A 20 -11.03 69.62 15.96
N ASP A 21 -12.26 69.88 16.40
CA ASP A 21 -13.04 71.03 15.96
C ASP A 21 -12.52 72.34 16.61
N ASN A 22 -12.73 73.46 15.91
CA ASN A 22 -12.19 74.76 16.30
C ASN A 22 -12.79 75.24 17.65
N ILE A 23 -11.98 75.20 18.72
CA ILE A 23 -12.38 75.45 20.12
C ILE A 23 -13.03 76.84 20.31
N SER A 24 -12.72 77.79 19.43
CA SER A 24 -13.30 79.15 19.42
C SER A 24 -14.82 79.17 19.21
N LYS A 25 -15.43 78.14 18.61
CA LYS A 25 -16.89 77.99 18.47
C LYS A 25 -17.57 77.31 19.68
N ILE A 26 -16.81 76.82 20.67
CA ILE A 26 -17.34 76.02 21.80
C ILE A 26 -18.22 76.83 22.78
N LYS A 27 -18.07 78.17 22.83
CA LYS A 27 -18.84 79.03 23.73
C LYS A 27 -20.34 79.12 23.41
N THR A 28 -20.76 78.76 22.21
CA THR A 28 -22.14 78.95 21.71
C THR A 28 -22.95 77.66 21.58
N TYR A 29 -22.37 76.49 21.86
CA TYR A 29 -23.04 75.21 21.63
C TYR A 29 -23.94 74.77 22.81
N SER A 30 -25.09 74.21 22.46
CA SER A 30 -26.00 73.50 23.35
C SER A 30 -25.39 72.19 23.83
N THR A 31 -25.83 71.68 24.98
CA THR A 31 -25.43 70.36 25.52
C THR A 31 -25.70 69.18 24.58
N SER A 32 -26.52 69.40 23.55
CA SER A 32 -26.85 68.44 22.49
C SER A 32 -25.82 68.33 21.36
N ASP A 33 -24.95 69.32 21.19
CA ASP A 33 -24.13 69.43 19.99
C ASP A 33 -22.97 68.43 20.00
N LYS A 34 -22.75 67.77 18.86
CA LYS A 34 -21.72 66.73 18.70
C LYS A 34 -20.42 67.36 18.19
N ILE A 35 -19.32 66.92 18.79
CA ILE A 35 -17.97 67.43 18.57
C ILE A 35 -17.07 66.24 18.19
N SER A 36 -16.12 66.49 17.30
CA SER A 36 -15.11 65.53 16.86
C SER A 36 -13.90 65.53 17.78
N PHE A 37 -13.51 64.34 18.24
CA PHE A 37 -12.36 64.14 19.12
C PHE A 37 -11.39 63.10 18.54
N GLN A 38 -10.11 63.22 18.88
CA GLN A 38 -9.06 62.25 18.55
C GLN A 38 -8.37 61.74 19.82
N ASP A 39 -8.07 60.43 19.90
CA ASP A 39 -7.20 59.89 20.95
C ASP A 39 -5.71 59.90 20.55
N LYS A 40 -4.83 59.50 21.47
CA LYS A 40 -3.39 59.38 21.22
C LYS A 40 -2.99 58.39 20.12
N ASN A 41 -3.86 57.43 19.80
CA ASN A 41 -3.63 56.44 18.73
C ASN A 41 -4.22 56.89 17.39
N GLY A 42 -4.76 58.11 17.32
CA GLY A 42 -5.33 58.68 16.11
C GLY A 42 -6.77 58.26 15.82
N TYR A 43 -7.44 57.52 16.72
CA TYR A 43 -8.85 57.16 16.56
C TYR A 43 -9.76 58.36 16.75
N LEU A 44 -10.79 58.44 15.92
CA LEU A 44 -11.72 59.55 15.85
C LEU A 44 -13.05 59.20 16.52
N TYR A 45 -13.67 60.17 17.17
CA TYR A 45 -14.94 60.02 17.89
C TYR A 45 -15.87 61.20 17.60
N PHE A 46 -17.17 60.97 17.66
CA PHE A 46 -18.18 62.02 17.46
C PHE A 46 -19.17 62.00 18.63
N LEU A 47 -18.91 62.85 19.63
CA LEU A 47 -19.54 62.80 20.95
C LEU A 47 -20.07 64.18 21.35
N ASN A 48 -21.16 64.22 22.13
CA ASN A 48 -21.56 65.45 22.82
C ASN A 48 -21.08 65.46 24.28
N ILE A 49 -21.25 66.59 24.96
CA ILE A 49 -20.78 66.78 26.34
C ILE A 49 -21.51 65.83 27.31
N GLN A 50 -22.78 65.53 27.07
CA GLN A 50 -23.54 64.58 27.89
C GLN A 50 -22.99 63.16 27.77
N ASN A 51 -22.53 62.76 26.57
CA ASN A 51 -21.83 61.50 26.37
C ASN A 51 -20.51 61.46 27.15
N LEU A 52 -19.69 62.51 27.04
CA LEU A 52 -18.41 62.62 27.77
C LEU A 52 -18.61 62.52 29.30
N SER A 53 -19.58 63.28 29.85
CA SER A 53 -19.94 63.24 31.26
C SER A 53 -20.40 61.84 31.71
N THR A 54 -21.15 61.14 30.86
CA THR A 54 -21.61 59.77 31.16
C THR A 54 -20.47 58.76 31.12
N LEU A 55 -19.58 58.85 30.13
CA LEU A 55 -18.38 58.02 30.01
C LEU A 55 -17.45 58.22 31.22
N TYR A 56 -17.23 59.48 31.60
CA TYR A 56 -16.44 59.84 32.79
C TYR A 56 -17.05 59.26 34.08
N ARG A 57 -18.37 59.42 34.30
CA ARG A 57 -19.05 58.88 35.49
C ARG A 57 -19.04 57.35 35.54
N ARG A 58 -19.23 56.68 34.40
CA ARG A 58 -19.24 55.21 34.29
C ARG A 58 -17.83 54.62 34.25
N LYS A 59 -16.79 55.45 34.14
CA LYS A 59 -15.39 55.03 33.94
C LYS A 59 -15.23 54.10 32.73
N THR A 60 -15.97 54.36 31.65
CA THR A 60 -15.93 53.58 30.40
C THR A 60 -15.36 54.40 29.26
N LYS A 61 -14.71 53.74 28.29
CA LYS A 61 -14.17 54.39 27.09
C LYS A 61 -15.22 54.52 25.99
N PRO A 62 -15.14 55.55 25.13
CA PRO A 62 -16.01 55.66 23.96
C PRO A 62 -15.76 54.50 22.98
N ALA A 63 -16.81 54.11 22.26
CA ALA A 63 -16.71 53.07 21.24
C ALA A 63 -15.87 53.56 20.04
N ILE A 64 -14.79 52.82 19.75
CA ILE A 64 -13.89 53.11 18.61
C ILE A 64 -14.57 52.72 17.28
N PHE A 65 -15.35 51.65 17.26
CA PHE A 65 -16.00 51.11 16.07
C PHE A 65 -17.51 50.99 16.27
N PHE A 66 -18.26 51.25 15.21
CA PHE A 66 -19.72 51.16 15.13
C PHE A 66 -20.46 52.12 16.05
N GLN A 67 -21.12 51.65 17.11
CA GLN A 67 -22.22 52.35 17.76
C GLN A 67 -22.03 53.87 17.88
N HIS A 68 -22.87 54.62 17.14
CA HIS A 68 -22.94 56.08 17.02
C HIS A 68 -21.65 56.81 16.60
N ASN A 69 -20.60 56.10 16.17
CA ASN A 69 -19.35 56.66 15.68
C ASN A 69 -19.31 56.69 14.14
N ILE A 70 -19.50 57.88 13.59
CA ILE A 70 -19.46 58.13 12.13
C ILE A 70 -18.09 57.86 11.52
N TYR A 71 -17.02 57.89 12.31
CA TYR A 71 -15.65 57.69 11.86
C TYR A 71 -15.23 56.21 11.84
N THR A 72 -16.18 55.27 11.91
CA THR A 72 -15.89 53.83 11.93
C THR A 72 -15.02 53.39 10.74
N TYR A 73 -15.28 53.90 9.53
CA TYR A 73 -14.46 53.62 8.35
C TYR A 73 -12.99 54.07 8.53
N ASN A 74 -12.79 55.30 9.00
CA ASN A 74 -11.48 55.87 9.26
C ASN A 74 -10.75 55.09 10.36
N ASN A 75 -11.46 54.76 11.43
CA ASN A 75 -10.92 54.03 12.57
C ASN A 75 -10.52 52.60 12.19
N ILE A 76 -11.32 51.90 11.37
CA ILE A 76 -10.94 50.58 10.86
C ILE A 76 -9.65 50.69 10.04
N ASN A 77 -9.57 51.63 9.09
CA ASN A 77 -8.35 51.81 8.29
C ASN A 77 -7.13 52.21 9.15
N ASN A 78 -7.31 53.03 10.18
CA ASN A 78 -6.26 53.36 11.14
C ASN A 78 -5.79 52.10 11.91
N TYR A 79 -6.73 51.27 12.37
CA TYR A 79 -6.43 50.01 13.04
C TYR A 79 -5.61 49.07 12.15
N LEU A 80 -5.96 48.93 10.86
CA LEU A 80 -5.22 48.10 9.92
C LEU A 80 -3.77 48.59 9.77
N LYS A 81 -3.57 49.91 9.65
CA LYS A 81 -2.24 50.53 9.56
C LYS A 81 -1.42 50.30 10.84
N LEU A 82 -1.98 50.59 12.01
CA LEU A 82 -1.29 50.46 13.29
C LEU A 82 -0.83 49.03 13.60
N ASN A 83 -1.56 48.02 13.10
CA ASN A 83 -1.24 46.61 13.31
C ASN A 83 -0.53 45.96 12.10
N ASN A 84 -0.10 46.75 11.10
CA ASN A 84 0.55 46.26 9.88
C ASN A 84 -0.25 45.16 9.15
N ILE A 85 -1.57 45.31 9.12
CA ILE A 85 -2.48 44.35 8.48
C ILE A 85 -2.60 44.69 7.00
N PRO A 86 -2.24 43.78 6.07
CA PRO A 86 -2.23 44.04 4.63
C PRO A 86 -3.63 43.88 4.01
N LEU A 87 -4.61 44.55 4.60
CA LEU A 87 -5.99 44.63 4.13
C LEU A 87 -6.41 46.08 3.98
N LYS A 88 -7.36 46.31 3.08
CA LYS A 88 -7.99 47.61 2.89
C LYS A 88 -9.51 47.47 2.86
N LEU A 89 -10.20 48.33 3.61
CA LEU A 89 -11.67 48.33 3.65
C LEU A 89 -12.23 49.12 2.46
N ILE A 90 -13.05 48.45 1.64
CA ILE A 90 -13.73 49.07 0.47
C ILE A 90 -15.11 49.60 0.85
N THR A 91 -15.84 48.91 1.74
CA THR A 91 -17.16 49.36 2.20
C THR A 91 -17.04 50.67 2.98
N LYS A 92 -17.51 51.78 2.39
CA LYS A 92 -17.44 53.13 2.98
C LYS A 92 -18.33 53.30 4.23
N ASN A 93 -19.54 52.71 4.23
CA ASN A 93 -20.53 52.86 5.30
C ASN A 93 -20.91 51.49 5.90
N PRO A 94 -20.06 50.89 6.74
CA PRO A 94 -20.37 49.60 7.33
C PRO A 94 -21.44 49.72 8.43
N GLN A 95 -22.52 48.94 8.33
CA GLN A 95 -23.69 49.09 9.20
C GLN A 95 -23.42 48.70 10.66
N ASN A 96 -22.77 47.55 10.88
CA ASN A 96 -22.46 47.01 12.19
C ASN A 96 -21.29 46.01 12.09
N ALA A 97 -20.81 45.50 13.23
CA ALA A 97 -19.62 44.65 13.27
C ALA A 97 -19.82 43.25 12.67
N THR A 98 -21.06 42.78 12.52
CA THR A 98 -21.42 41.48 11.93
C THR A 98 -21.75 41.57 10.43
N TYR A 99 -22.03 42.77 9.92
CA TYR A 99 -22.25 43.04 8.51
C TYR A 99 -21.04 42.62 7.66
N LYS A 100 -21.30 41.92 6.55
CA LYS A 100 -20.25 41.48 5.61
C LYS A 100 -19.76 42.68 4.80
N MET A 101 -18.55 43.13 5.12
CA MET A 101 -17.87 44.23 4.43
C MET A 101 -17.00 43.68 3.31
N GLN A 102 -16.81 44.48 2.27
CA GLN A 102 -15.90 44.17 1.17
C GLN A 102 -14.50 44.68 1.50
N TRP A 103 -13.53 43.78 1.36
CA TRP A 103 -12.12 43.97 1.67
C TRP A 103 -11.28 43.71 0.43
N GLU A 104 -10.17 44.41 0.33
CA GLU A 104 -9.10 44.17 -0.64
C GLU A 104 -7.89 43.62 0.13
N CYS A 105 -7.38 42.46 -0.30
CA CYS A 105 -6.14 41.91 0.21
C CYS A 105 -4.96 42.50 -0.57
N LEU A 106 -4.05 43.17 0.11
CA LEU A 106 -2.89 43.84 -0.52
C LEU A 106 -1.77 42.86 -0.91
N ILE A 107 -1.80 41.62 -0.41
CA ILE A 107 -0.84 40.57 -0.78
C ILE A 107 -1.21 39.94 -2.12
N HIS A 108 -2.50 39.60 -2.28
CA HIS A 108 -3.00 38.82 -3.41
C HIS A 108 -3.79 39.67 -4.42
N ASN A 109 -4.02 40.95 -4.13
CA ASN A 109 -4.85 41.86 -4.92
C ASN A 109 -6.24 41.31 -5.25
N ILE A 110 -6.85 40.61 -4.27
CA ILE A 110 -8.20 40.03 -4.41
C ILE A 110 -9.20 40.76 -3.51
N PHE A 111 -10.45 40.78 -3.95
CA PHE A 111 -11.57 41.25 -3.15
C PHE A 111 -12.28 40.09 -2.47
N PHE A 112 -12.62 40.25 -1.19
CA PHE A 112 -13.38 39.25 -0.44
C PHE A 112 -14.32 39.90 0.58
N GLN A 113 -15.29 39.14 1.07
CA GLN A 113 -16.27 39.63 2.03
C GLN A 113 -16.07 39.01 3.42
N ARG A 114 -16.02 39.87 4.44
CA ARG A 114 -15.93 39.43 5.84
C ARG A 114 -16.49 40.48 6.79
N SER A 115 -16.96 40.05 7.95
CA SER A 115 -17.39 40.96 8.99
C SER A 115 -16.20 41.49 9.79
N TRP A 116 -16.34 42.68 10.36
CA TRP A 116 -15.30 43.27 11.19
C TRP A 116 -14.96 42.40 12.41
N ASN A 117 -15.97 41.78 13.05
CA ASN A 117 -15.75 40.89 14.19
C ASN A 117 -14.79 39.74 13.85
N VAL A 118 -14.89 39.17 12.64
CA VAL A 118 -14.00 38.08 12.21
C VAL A 118 -12.60 38.61 11.91
N ILE A 119 -12.47 39.78 11.28
CA ILE A 119 -11.15 40.39 11.01
C ILE A 119 -10.42 40.78 12.30
N LYS A 120 -11.14 41.32 13.29
CA LYS A 120 -10.56 41.80 14.55
C LYS A 120 -10.23 40.68 15.53
N ASN A 121 -11.12 39.69 15.68
CA ASN A 121 -11.01 38.66 16.73
C ASN A 121 -10.77 37.25 16.20
N GLY A 122 -10.90 37.02 14.88
CA GLY A 122 -10.83 35.71 14.25
C GLY A 122 -9.74 35.68 13.18
N SER A 123 -10.07 35.12 12.00
CA SER A 123 -9.12 35.09 10.90
C SER A 123 -9.09 36.42 10.16
N ILE A 124 -7.90 37.02 10.17
CA ILE A 124 -7.57 38.24 9.45
C ILE A 124 -7.18 37.98 7.99
N LEU A 125 -6.99 36.72 7.63
CA LEU A 125 -6.45 36.32 6.34
C LEU A 125 -7.53 36.32 5.25
N CYS A 126 -7.16 36.68 4.03
CA CYS A 126 -8.01 36.46 2.86
C CYS A 126 -8.06 34.96 2.50
N PRO A 127 -8.99 34.51 1.64
CA PRO A 127 -9.10 33.10 1.28
C PRO A 127 -7.81 32.45 0.74
N GLU A 128 -6.99 33.18 -0.01
CA GLU A 128 -5.70 32.67 -0.52
C GLU A 128 -4.63 32.61 0.58
N CYS A 129 -4.52 33.66 1.42
CA CYS A 129 -3.67 33.63 2.61
C CYS A 129 -4.03 32.47 3.55
N GLU A 130 -5.33 32.20 3.73
CA GLU A 130 -5.80 31.08 4.56
C GLU A 130 -5.36 29.74 3.98
N LYS A 131 -5.53 29.52 2.66
CA LYS A 131 -5.06 28.30 1.99
C LYS A 131 -3.56 28.09 2.18
N ILE A 132 -2.75 29.15 2.05
CA ILE A 132 -1.30 29.09 2.26
C ILE A 132 -0.99 28.72 3.72
N SER A 133 -1.59 29.42 4.69
CA SER A 133 -1.38 29.15 6.12
C SER A 133 -1.79 27.73 6.53
N PHE A 134 -2.95 27.23 6.05
CA PHE A 134 -3.38 25.86 6.29
C PHE A 134 -2.42 24.83 5.67
N ARG A 135 -1.90 25.10 4.47
CA ARG A 135 -0.89 24.24 3.84
C ARG A 135 0.41 24.21 4.64
N GLU A 136 0.91 25.35 5.11
CA GLU A 136 2.11 25.41 5.94
C GLU A 136 1.93 24.67 7.27
N SER A 137 0.82 24.92 7.98
CA SER A 137 0.49 24.21 9.22
C SER A 137 0.43 22.70 9.02
N ARG A 138 -0.18 22.24 7.91
CA ARG A 138 -0.22 20.82 7.55
C ARG A 138 1.17 20.25 7.27
N CYS A 139 2.02 20.98 6.54
CA CYS A 139 3.39 20.54 6.23
C CYS A 139 4.27 20.44 7.49
N ASN A 140 4.12 21.38 8.43
CA ASN A 140 4.83 21.34 9.71
C ASN A 140 4.42 20.12 10.55
N LYS A 141 3.11 19.84 10.66
CA LYS A 141 2.63 18.62 11.34
C LYS A 141 3.17 17.34 10.71
N ILE A 142 3.29 17.31 9.39
CA ILE A 142 3.85 16.16 8.67
C ILE A 142 5.33 15.97 9.03
N LYS A 143 6.11 17.05 9.09
CA LYS A 143 7.52 17.01 9.49
C LYS A 143 7.70 16.40 10.89
N ASP A 144 6.92 16.87 11.86
CA ASP A 144 6.97 16.38 13.25
C ASP A 144 6.68 14.87 13.33
N ILE A 145 5.72 14.38 12.53
CA ILE A 145 5.38 12.94 12.47
C ILE A 145 6.57 12.13 11.94
N ILE A 146 7.28 12.62 10.91
CA ILE A 146 8.43 11.90 10.34
C ILE A 146 9.57 11.86 11.36
N GLU A 147 9.90 12.99 11.98
CA GLU A 147 10.96 13.07 12.99
C GLU A 147 10.68 12.12 14.16
N LYS A 148 9.42 12.05 14.61
CA LYS A 148 9.01 11.10 15.66
C LYS A 148 9.11 9.64 15.21
N ALA A 149 8.67 9.31 13.99
CA ALA A 149 8.72 7.94 13.46
C ALA A 149 10.16 7.46 13.21
N LEU A 150 11.06 8.39 12.89
CA LEU A 150 12.47 8.12 12.63
C LEU A 150 13.35 8.18 13.89
N LYS A 151 12.81 8.53 15.05
CA LYS A 151 13.57 8.68 16.29
C LYS A 151 14.39 7.44 16.66
N ASP A 152 13.84 6.26 16.41
CA ASP A 152 14.49 4.97 16.70
C ASP A 152 15.39 4.49 15.57
N TYR A 153 15.40 5.20 14.44
CA TYR A 153 16.21 4.90 13.28
C TYR A 153 17.40 5.85 13.23
N ASN A 154 18.60 5.33 12.98
CA ASN A 154 19.80 6.16 12.87
C ASN A 154 19.84 6.88 11.50
N ILE A 155 18.89 7.80 11.28
CA ILE A 155 18.58 8.45 10.00
C ILE A 155 18.50 9.96 10.19
N GLN A 156 19.12 10.70 9.26
CA GLN A 156 19.10 12.15 9.19
C GLN A 156 18.35 12.59 7.92
N ILE A 157 17.25 13.32 8.07
CA ILE A 157 16.52 13.91 6.94
C ILE A 157 17.24 15.18 6.46
N LEU A 158 17.37 15.36 5.14
CA LEU A 158 17.96 16.56 4.55
C LEU A 158 16.91 17.56 4.05
N ALA A 159 15.67 17.12 3.84
CA ALA A 159 14.58 18.02 3.47
C ALA A 159 14.17 18.93 4.63
N ASN A 160 14.01 20.22 4.33
CA ASN A 160 13.56 21.22 5.30
C ASN A 160 12.02 21.27 5.44
N LYS A 161 11.27 20.86 4.40
CA LYS A 161 9.81 20.82 4.38
C LYS A 161 9.28 19.64 3.55
N TYR A 162 8.08 19.18 3.90
CA TYR A 162 7.28 18.32 3.05
C TYR A 162 6.70 19.11 1.87
N ILE A 163 6.80 18.58 0.65
CA ILE A 163 6.28 19.22 -0.57
C ILE A 163 4.97 18.54 -0.98
N ASN A 164 5.04 17.26 -1.34
CA ASN A 164 3.88 16.43 -1.71
C ASN A 164 4.25 14.93 -1.59
N ASN A 165 3.32 14.03 -1.97
CA ASN A 165 3.53 12.58 -1.88
C ASN A 165 4.40 12.01 -3.02
N GLU A 166 4.58 12.77 -4.10
CA GLU A 166 5.34 12.36 -5.29
C GLU A 166 6.83 12.62 -5.08
N GLU A 167 7.15 13.75 -4.46
CA GLU A 167 8.50 14.16 -4.14
C GLU A 167 9.11 13.23 -3.09
N LYS A 168 10.28 12.67 -3.43
CA LYS A 168 11.02 11.78 -2.54
C LYS A 168 11.82 12.61 -1.55
N LEU A 169 11.81 12.18 -0.29
CA LEU A 169 12.57 12.80 0.78
C LEU A 169 14.03 12.32 0.72
N PRO A 170 15.01 13.23 0.55
CA PRO A 170 16.42 12.92 0.72
C PRO A 170 16.75 12.71 2.21
N PHE A 171 17.49 11.65 2.50
CA PHE A 171 17.98 11.34 3.84
C PHE A 171 19.32 10.61 3.79
N ILE A 172 20.05 10.64 4.91
CA ILE A 172 21.28 9.89 5.11
C ILE A 172 21.03 8.87 6.22
N CYS A 173 21.48 7.63 6.03
CA CYS A 173 21.55 6.68 7.12
C CYS A 173 22.91 6.81 7.81
N ASN A 174 22.91 7.08 9.11
CA ASN A 174 24.15 7.23 9.88
C ASN A 174 24.96 5.92 9.97
N LYS A 175 24.33 4.76 9.79
CA LYS A 175 25.00 3.46 9.70
C LYS A 175 25.67 3.23 8.34
N HIS A 176 25.12 3.80 7.28
CA HIS A 176 25.56 3.64 5.89
C HIS A 176 25.79 5.02 5.26
N ARG A 177 26.69 5.81 5.86
CA ARG A 177 26.99 7.18 5.42
C ARG A 177 27.80 7.20 4.13
N ASP A 178 28.67 6.22 3.99
CA ASP A 178 29.51 5.92 2.83
C ASP A 178 28.70 5.68 1.55
N GLU A 179 27.48 5.14 1.69
CA GLU A 179 26.54 4.93 0.59
C GLU A 179 25.83 6.20 0.11
N GLY A 180 26.05 7.33 0.79
CA GLY A 180 25.55 8.64 0.37
C GLY A 180 24.06 8.89 0.63
N ILE A 181 23.48 9.81 -0.15
CA ILE A 181 22.11 10.28 0.02
C ILE A 181 21.13 9.27 -0.58
N GLN A 182 20.16 8.85 0.23
CA GLN A 182 19.06 7.97 -0.17
C GLN A 182 17.76 8.76 -0.30
N TYR A 183 16.84 8.22 -1.10
CA TYR A 183 15.56 8.87 -1.39
C TYR A 183 14.41 7.91 -1.13
N LYS A 184 13.41 8.34 -0.37
CA LYS A 184 12.19 7.54 -0.13
C LYS A 184 10.96 8.44 -0.04
N SER A 185 9.81 7.92 -0.45
CA SER A 185 8.55 8.66 -0.28
C SER A 185 8.22 8.85 1.20
N TRP A 186 7.42 9.86 1.49
CA TRP A 186 6.93 10.11 2.85
C TRP A 186 6.31 8.86 3.50
N GLY A 187 5.36 8.21 2.82
CA GLY A 187 4.74 6.98 3.32
C GLY A 187 5.74 5.84 3.54
N GLY A 188 6.80 5.78 2.73
CA GLY A 188 7.88 4.81 2.89
C GLY A 188 8.75 5.06 4.12
N MET A 189 8.92 6.32 4.54
CA MET A 189 9.70 6.71 5.73
C MET A 189 9.02 6.31 7.04
N ILE A 190 7.68 6.31 7.06
CA ILE A 190 6.87 5.95 8.25
C ILE A 190 6.33 4.51 8.20
N SER A 191 6.69 3.76 7.16
CA SER A 191 6.25 2.37 7.00
C SER A 191 6.89 1.44 8.03
N LYS A 192 6.36 0.22 8.19
CA LYS A 192 6.98 -0.84 9.02
C LYS A 192 8.37 -1.29 8.53
N SER A 193 8.75 -0.92 7.30
CA SER A 193 10.05 -1.28 6.72
C SER A 193 11.12 -0.27 7.12
N HIS A 194 12.34 -0.74 7.41
CA HIS A 194 13.45 0.17 7.69
C HIS A 194 13.64 1.14 6.51
N PRO A 195 13.78 2.46 6.74
CA PRO A 195 13.82 3.41 5.63
C PRO A 195 15.06 3.27 4.75
N CYS A 196 16.24 3.09 5.36
CA CYS A 196 17.49 2.75 4.66
C CYS A 196 17.40 1.39 3.94
N ILE A 197 17.75 1.37 2.65
CA ILE A 197 17.72 0.16 1.82
C ILE A 197 18.74 -0.89 2.28
N TYR A 198 19.90 -0.44 2.77
CA TYR A 198 21.00 -1.29 3.22
C TYR A 198 20.65 -1.97 4.55
N CYS A 199 20.19 -1.21 5.55
CA CYS A 199 19.67 -1.80 6.80
C CYS A 199 18.53 -2.80 6.53
N SER A 200 17.65 -2.50 5.58
CA SER A 200 16.58 -3.42 5.17
C SER A 200 17.15 -4.71 4.56
N LYS A 201 18.18 -4.60 3.71
CA LYS A 201 18.87 -5.75 3.08
C LYS A 201 19.61 -6.60 4.12
N GLU A 202 20.35 -5.99 5.03
CA GLU A 202 21.01 -6.67 6.15
C GLU A 202 20.02 -7.46 7.00
N LYS A 203 18.87 -6.86 7.34
CA LYS A 203 17.78 -7.54 8.07
C LYS A 203 17.14 -8.69 7.28
N GLN A 204 17.21 -8.68 5.95
CA GLN A 204 16.80 -9.80 5.12
C GLN A 204 17.85 -10.89 5.08
N LEU A 205 19.14 -10.53 4.97
CA LEU A 205 20.26 -11.46 5.01
C LEU A 205 20.33 -12.18 6.36
N SER A 206 20.09 -11.49 7.47
CA SER A 206 20.05 -12.09 8.80
C SER A 206 18.91 -13.11 8.98
N LYS A 207 17.94 -13.15 8.06
CA LYS A 207 16.85 -14.14 8.04
C LYS A 207 17.13 -15.32 7.11
N ILE A 208 18.20 -15.28 6.31
CA ILE A 208 18.65 -16.44 5.54
C ILE A 208 19.06 -17.51 6.57
N ARG A 209 18.35 -18.64 6.54
CA ARG A 209 18.53 -19.69 7.55
C ARG A 209 19.70 -20.61 7.25
N TYR A 210 20.04 -20.76 5.97
CA TYR A 210 21.04 -21.71 5.48
C TYR A 210 21.84 -21.08 4.35
N SER A 211 23.14 -21.33 4.31
CA SER A 211 23.96 -21.21 3.11
C SER A 211 23.52 -22.21 2.04
N HIS A 212 24.05 -22.08 0.82
CA HIS A 212 23.76 -23.03 -0.26
C HIS A 212 24.21 -24.46 0.08
N ASP A 213 25.39 -24.59 0.70
CA ASP A 213 25.96 -25.88 1.05
C ASP A 213 25.19 -26.56 2.19
N GLU A 214 24.84 -25.81 3.24
CA GLU A 214 23.99 -26.31 4.33
C GLU A 214 22.60 -26.73 3.81
N PHE A 215 22.07 -26.04 2.80
CA PHE A 215 20.81 -26.42 2.17
C PHE A 215 20.94 -27.78 1.47
N ILE A 216 22.01 -28.00 0.69
CA ILE A 216 22.26 -29.27 0.00
C ILE A 216 22.43 -30.40 1.02
N GLU A 217 23.19 -30.19 2.09
CA GLU A 217 23.39 -31.20 3.14
C GLU A 217 22.06 -31.64 3.77
N LYS A 218 21.17 -30.70 4.06
CA LYS A 218 19.83 -31.01 4.59
C LYS A 218 18.94 -31.74 3.60
N VAL A 219 18.98 -31.35 2.32
CA VAL A 219 18.23 -32.05 1.27
C VAL A 219 18.69 -33.50 1.17
N ASN A 220 20.00 -33.75 1.18
CA ASN A 220 20.58 -35.10 1.16
C ASN A 220 20.21 -35.89 2.42
N LYS A 221 20.13 -35.25 3.59
CA LYS A 221 19.70 -35.91 4.83
C LYS A 221 18.24 -36.39 4.77
N ILE A 222 17.36 -35.66 4.09
CA ILE A 222 15.91 -35.98 4.01
C ILE A 222 15.63 -36.98 2.88
N HIS A 223 16.24 -36.77 1.71
CA HIS A 223 15.90 -37.50 0.49
C HIS A 223 16.94 -38.55 0.08
N GLY A 224 18.09 -38.59 0.77
CA GLY A 224 19.24 -39.40 0.36
C GLY A 224 19.81 -38.90 -0.96
N ASP A 225 20.09 -39.85 -1.85
CA ASP A 225 20.63 -39.63 -3.19
C ASP A 225 19.55 -39.38 -4.25
N LYS A 226 18.28 -39.18 -3.89
CA LYS A 226 17.19 -39.07 -4.88
C LYS A 226 17.23 -37.80 -5.72
N TYR A 227 17.83 -36.72 -5.20
CA TYR A 227 17.79 -35.40 -5.81
C TYR A 227 19.17 -34.75 -5.85
N LYS A 228 19.51 -34.13 -6.97
CA LYS A 228 20.70 -33.28 -7.13
C LYS A 228 20.26 -31.84 -7.40
N VAL A 229 20.62 -30.91 -6.51
CA VAL A 229 20.32 -29.49 -6.67
C VAL A 229 21.23 -28.90 -7.76
N ILE A 230 20.65 -28.29 -8.80
CA ILE A 230 21.42 -27.70 -9.92
C ILE A 230 21.59 -26.19 -9.76
N SER A 231 20.54 -25.49 -9.31
CA SER A 231 20.57 -24.03 -9.19
C SER A 231 20.95 -23.57 -7.79
N ASN A 232 21.61 -22.42 -7.69
CA ASN A 232 21.97 -21.81 -6.41
C ASN A 232 20.76 -21.53 -5.52
N TYR A 233 20.89 -21.80 -4.22
CA TYR A 233 19.89 -21.51 -3.21
C TYR A 233 20.09 -20.10 -2.63
N ILE A 234 19.03 -19.31 -2.56
CA ILE A 234 19.05 -17.98 -1.95
C ILE A 234 18.13 -17.92 -0.72
N LYS A 235 16.88 -18.38 -0.85
CA LYS A 235 15.90 -18.41 0.25
C LYS A 235 14.84 -19.48 0.01
N GLY A 236 14.24 -19.96 1.10
CA GLY A 236 13.27 -21.07 1.06
C GLY A 236 12.06 -20.88 0.16
N ARG A 237 11.68 -19.63 -0.13
CA ARG A 237 10.52 -19.32 -0.99
C ARG A 237 10.82 -19.31 -2.50
N ASP A 238 12.08 -19.40 -2.87
CA ASP A 238 12.48 -19.36 -4.27
C ASP A 238 12.36 -20.74 -4.89
N HIS A 239 12.07 -20.76 -6.19
CA HIS A 239 12.08 -21.97 -6.99
C HIS A 239 13.52 -22.29 -7.39
N ILE A 240 13.89 -23.55 -7.19
CA ILE A 240 15.20 -24.10 -7.55
C ILE A 240 15.01 -25.23 -8.57
N LYS A 241 15.98 -25.35 -9.48
CA LYS A 241 16.08 -26.48 -10.41
C LYS A 241 16.74 -27.65 -9.72
N VAL A 242 16.07 -28.79 -9.75
CA VAL A 242 16.50 -30.04 -9.11
C VAL A 242 16.42 -31.16 -10.13
N TYR A 243 17.47 -31.97 -10.19
CA TYR A 243 17.51 -33.20 -10.97
C TYR A 243 17.01 -34.37 -10.11
N CYS A 244 16.08 -35.15 -10.63
CA CYS A 244 15.61 -36.38 -10.00
C CYS A 244 16.40 -37.58 -10.53
N ASN A 245 17.16 -38.25 -9.67
CA ASN A 245 17.90 -39.48 -10.03
C ASN A 245 16.97 -40.68 -10.29
N LYS A 246 15.69 -40.63 -9.87
CA LYS A 246 14.72 -41.71 -10.08
C LYS A 246 14.10 -41.71 -11.48
N CYS A 247 13.78 -40.54 -12.03
CA CYS A 247 13.12 -40.41 -13.34
C CYS A 247 13.94 -39.59 -14.36
N ASN A 248 15.19 -39.29 -14.03
CA ASN A 248 16.15 -38.56 -14.87
C ASN A 248 15.64 -37.23 -15.45
N SER A 249 14.77 -36.54 -14.71
CA SER A 249 14.19 -35.26 -15.13
C SER A 249 14.65 -34.10 -14.27
N ILE A 250 14.73 -32.91 -14.89
CA ILE A 250 14.95 -31.65 -14.19
C ILE A 250 13.58 -31.00 -13.97
N PHE A 251 13.30 -30.62 -12.73
CA PHE A 251 12.06 -29.94 -12.37
C PHE A 251 12.32 -28.75 -11.46
N SER A 252 11.36 -27.84 -11.44
CA SER A 252 11.38 -26.63 -10.61
C SER A 252 10.53 -26.85 -9.37
N ILE A 253 11.10 -26.63 -8.18
CA ILE A 253 10.39 -26.76 -6.90
C ILE A 253 10.79 -25.65 -5.94
N ARG A 254 9.87 -25.22 -5.10
CA ARG A 254 10.16 -24.32 -3.99
C ARG A 254 11.15 -24.98 -3.02
N ALA A 255 12.25 -24.30 -2.71
CA ALA A 255 13.32 -24.86 -1.89
C ALA A 255 12.84 -25.35 -0.51
N SER A 256 11.89 -24.65 0.13
CA SER A 256 11.31 -25.09 1.41
C SER A 256 10.55 -26.41 1.30
N HIS A 257 9.82 -26.64 0.20
CA HIS A 257 9.07 -27.90 0.02
C HIS A 257 10.00 -29.11 -0.06
N LEU A 258 11.19 -28.94 -0.64
CA LEU A 258 12.20 -30.00 -0.67
C LEU A 258 12.68 -30.34 0.76
N LEU A 259 12.82 -29.34 1.63
CA LEU A 259 13.14 -29.55 3.06
C LEU A 259 11.96 -30.09 3.88
N GLU A 260 10.74 -29.99 3.38
CA GLU A 260 9.53 -30.54 4.02
C GLU A 260 9.26 -32.00 3.59
N GLY A 261 10.09 -32.56 2.70
CA GLY A 261 9.96 -33.94 2.22
C GLY A 261 9.17 -34.09 0.92
N HIS A 262 8.72 -32.99 0.30
CA HIS A 262 8.14 -33.03 -1.03
C HIS A 262 9.23 -33.23 -2.11
N GLY A 263 8.82 -33.64 -3.31
CA GLY A 263 9.78 -34.01 -4.35
C GLY A 263 9.19 -33.96 -5.76
N CYS A 264 9.73 -34.78 -6.65
CA CYS A 264 9.36 -34.78 -8.06
C CYS A 264 7.90 -35.19 -8.26
N GLY A 265 7.10 -34.27 -8.82
CA GLY A 265 5.68 -34.49 -9.13
C GLY A 265 5.43 -35.62 -10.13
N LEU A 266 6.41 -35.89 -11.01
CA LEU A 266 6.37 -37.01 -11.96
C LEU A 266 6.48 -38.35 -11.22
N CYS A 267 7.35 -38.45 -10.21
CA CYS A 267 7.52 -39.68 -9.43
C CYS A 267 6.33 -40.01 -8.51
N THR A 268 5.39 -39.07 -8.31
CA THR A 268 4.21 -39.22 -7.44
C THR A 268 2.91 -39.53 -8.16
N LYS A 269 2.82 -39.40 -9.49
CA LYS A 269 1.63 -39.77 -10.28
C LYS A 269 1.92 -41.03 -11.10
N SER A 270 0.94 -41.92 -11.25
CA SER A 270 1.02 -43.14 -12.07
C SER A 270 1.12 -42.77 -13.56
N ILE A 271 2.34 -42.48 -14.01
CA ILE A 271 2.64 -41.96 -15.36
C ILE A 271 2.17 -42.90 -16.48
N GLY A 272 2.28 -44.21 -16.29
CA GLY A 272 2.10 -45.19 -17.37
C GLY A 272 0.71 -45.19 -18.00
N GLU A 273 -0.29 -45.64 -17.25
CA GLU A 273 -1.67 -45.76 -17.73
C GLU A 273 -2.24 -44.43 -18.23
N GLU A 274 -1.94 -43.32 -17.55
CA GLU A 274 -2.40 -41.99 -17.98
C GLU A 274 -1.74 -41.55 -19.29
N THR A 275 -0.47 -41.90 -19.50
CA THR A 275 0.23 -41.62 -20.76
C THR A 275 -0.38 -42.43 -21.90
N ILE A 276 -0.63 -43.72 -21.70
CA ILE A 276 -1.31 -44.59 -22.68
C ILE A 276 -2.69 -44.04 -23.02
N LYS A 277 -3.48 -43.67 -21.99
CA LYS A 277 -4.81 -43.05 -22.16
C LYS A 277 -4.75 -41.81 -23.05
N ASN A 278 -3.83 -40.89 -22.76
CA ASN A 278 -3.68 -39.65 -23.53
C ASN A 278 -3.25 -39.89 -24.99
N ILE A 279 -2.43 -40.91 -25.24
CA ILE A 279 -2.05 -41.32 -26.60
C ILE A 279 -3.28 -41.84 -27.34
N LEU A 280 -4.03 -42.78 -26.75
CA LEU A 280 -5.23 -43.36 -27.35
C LEU A 280 -6.31 -42.29 -27.64
N ASP A 281 -6.55 -41.38 -26.69
CA ASP A 281 -7.50 -40.28 -26.86
C ASP A 281 -7.10 -39.34 -28.02
N ARG A 282 -5.80 -38.98 -28.11
CA ARG A 282 -5.26 -38.10 -29.16
C ARG A 282 -5.40 -38.70 -30.55
N HIS A 283 -5.15 -40.01 -30.69
CA HIS A 283 -5.32 -40.75 -31.95
C HIS A 283 -6.76 -41.18 -32.20
N LYS A 284 -7.71 -40.80 -31.33
CA LYS A 284 -9.14 -41.14 -31.40
C LYS A 284 -9.41 -42.64 -31.48
N ILE A 285 -8.55 -43.44 -30.83
CA ILE A 285 -8.67 -44.89 -30.77
C ILE A 285 -9.64 -45.26 -29.65
N LYS A 286 -10.60 -46.14 -29.93
CA LYS A 286 -11.55 -46.63 -28.91
C LYS A 286 -10.87 -47.67 -28.01
N TYR A 287 -11.08 -47.54 -26.70
CA TYR A 287 -10.54 -48.48 -25.72
C TYR A 287 -11.49 -48.66 -24.53
N LYS A 288 -11.34 -49.80 -23.85
CA LYS A 288 -11.94 -50.10 -22.55
C LYS A 288 -10.86 -50.20 -21.50
N ARG A 289 -11.03 -49.53 -20.35
CA ARG A 289 -10.09 -49.59 -19.22
C ARG A 289 -10.41 -50.76 -18.30
N GLU A 290 -9.38 -51.32 -17.66
CA GLU A 290 -9.51 -52.41 -16.68
C GLU A 290 -10.38 -53.58 -17.19
N PHE A 291 -10.27 -53.90 -18.48
CA PHE A 291 -11.14 -54.85 -19.15
C PHE A 291 -10.92 -56.28 -18.64
N ARG A 292 -12.00 -57.03 -18.43
CA ARG A 292 -11.95 -58.39 -17.89
C ARG A 292 -12.65 -59.34 -18.84
N PHE A 293 -11.93 -60.35 -19.33
CA PHE A 293 -12.54 -61.50 -19.96
C PHE A 293 -13.09 -62.43 -18.88
N ASN A 294 -14.34 -62.87 -19.00
CA ASN A 294 -15.02 -63.66 -17.98
C ASN A 294 -14.35 -65.02 -17.72
N ASP A 295 -13.73 -65.56 -18.76
CA ASP A 295 -13.00 -66.83 -18.86
C ASP A 295 -11.50 -66.68 -18.53
N CYS A 296 -10.93 -65.47 -18.63
CA CYS A 296 -9.57 -65.19 -18.13
C CYS A 296 -9.57 -65.01 -16.60
N ARG A 297 -9.73 -66.11 -15.85
CA ARG A 297 -9.82 -66.10 -14.39
C ARG A 297 -9.01 -67.20 -13.73
N LYS A 298 -8.49 -66.89 -12.53
CA LYS A 298 -8.10 -67.89 -11.53
C LYS A 298 -9.29 -68.12 -10.60
N SER A 299 -9.37 -67.39 -9.49
CA SER A 299 -10.59 -67.32 -8.66
C SER A 299 -11.55 -66.21 -9.13
N LYS A 300 -11.00 -65.08 -9.60
CA LYS A 300 -11.73 -63.93 -10.17
C LYS A 300 -11.14 -63.58 -11.55
N PRO A 301 -11.93 -62.97 -12.45
CA PRO A 301 -11.43 -62.47 -13.74
C PRO A 301 -10.27 -61.50 -13.55
N LEU A 302 -9.19 -61.68 -14.29
CA LEU A 302 -8.01 -60.83 -14.24
C LEU A 302 -8.25 -59.58 -15.14
N PRO A 303 -7.98 -58.37 -14.62
CA PRO A 303 -8.15 -57.14 -15.40
C PRO A 303 -6.96 -56.91 -16.31
N PHE A 304 -7.21 -56.34 -17.48
CA PHE A 304 -6.21 -55.76 -18.37
C PHE A 304 -6.29 -54.24 -18.37
N ASP A 305 -5.17 -53.52 -18.35
CA ASP A 305 -5.17 -52.05 -18.19
C ASP A 305 -5.98 -51.37 -19.30
N PHE A 306 -5.77 -51.78 -20.56
CA PHE A 306 -6.57 -51.36 -21.71
C PHE A 306 -6.89 -52.53 -22.65
N TYR A 307 -8.08 -52.50 -23.26
CA TYR A 307 -8.47 -53.38 -24.36
C TYR A 307 -9.01 -52.56 -25.53
N LEU A 308 -8.43 -52.78 -26.72
CA LEU A 308 -8.77 -52.13 -27.98
C LEU A 308 -9.50 -53.16 -28.85
N GLU A 309 -10.82 -53.10 -28.87
CA GLU A 309 -11.67 -54.13 -29.51
C GLU A 309 -11.41 -54.21 -31.02
N ASP A 310 -11.33 -53.05 -31.68
CA ASP A 310 -11.10 -52.93 -33.12
C ASP A 310 -9.78 -53.59 -33.56
N TYR A 311 -8.80 -53.67 -32.65
CA TYR A 311 -7.47 -54.21 -32.90
C TYR A 311 -7.23 -55.57 -32.25
N ASN A 312 -8.23 -56.13 -31.53
CA ASN A 312 -8.09 -57.32 -30.68
C ASN A 312 -6.78 -57.31 -29.87
N LEU A 313 -6.52 -56.19 -29.19
CA LEU A 313 -5.25 -55.89 -28.52
C LEU A 313 -5.47 -55.51 -27.05
N CYS A 314 -4.83 -56.25 -26.14
CA CYS A 314 -4.69 -55.90 -24.74
C CYS A 314 -3.36 -55.16 -24.51
N ILE A 315 -3.39 -54.14 -23.66
CA ILE A 315 -2.21 -53.37 -23.25
C ILE A 315 -2.05 -53.46 -21.74
N GLU A 316 -0.82 -53.71 -21.29
CA GLU A 316 -0.42 -53.75 -19.87
C GLU A 316 0.77 -52.83 -19.64
N TYR A 317 0.68 -51.92 -18.67
CA TYR A 317 1.80 -51.11 -18.22
C TYR A 317 2.51 -51.77 -17.04
N GLN A 318 3.72 -52.26 -17.30
CA GLN A 318 4.50 -53.04 -16.36
C GLN A 318 5.34 -52.12 -15.47
N GLY A 319 4.76 -51.72 -14.34
CA GLY A 319 5.44 -50.95 -13.30
C GLY A 319 6.68 -51.64 -12.71
N VAL A 320 7.44 -50.91 -11.88
CA VAL A 320 8.66 -51.43 -11.21
C VAL A 320 8.40 -52.71 -10.39
N GLN A 321 7.18 -52.87 -9.88
CA GLN A 321 6.73 -54.04 -9.14
C GLN A 321 6.69 -55.34 -9.96
N HIS A 322 6.81 -55.29 -11.29
CA HIS A 322 6.93 -56.50 -12.12
C HIS A 322 8.37 -57.01 -12.21
N TYR A 323 9.35 -56.17 -11.84
CA TYR A 323 10.77 -56.46 -11.99
C TYR A 323 11.48 -56.71 -10.67
N LYS A 324 11.00 -56.09 -9.57
CA LYS A 324 11.55 -56.29 -8.23
C LYS A 324 10.49 -56.25 -7.13
N PRO A 325 10.68 -56.98 -6.01
CA PRO A 325 9.80 -56.87 -4.86
C PRO A 325 9.88 -55.45 -4.28
N VAL A 326 8.73 -54.91 -3.89
CA VAL A 326 8.62 -53.60 -3.26
C VAL A 326 7.85 -53.76 -1.96
N GLU A 327 8.52 -53.56 -0.82
CA GLU A 327 7.98 -53.75 0.54
C GLU A 327 6.62 -53.05 0.74
N ILE A 328 6.50 -51.79 0.30
CA ILE A 328 5.28 -50.96 0.42
C ILE A 328 4.07 -51.60 -0.30
N PHE A 329 4.30 -52.48 -1.28
CA PHE A 329 3.27 -53.14 -2.07
C PHE A 329 3.13 -54.64 -1.74
N GLY A 330 3.57 -55.09 -0.56
CA GLY A 330 3.42 -56.48 -0.13
C GLY A 330 4.62 -57.39 -0.43
N GLY A 331 5.79 -56.79 -0.69
CA GLY A 331 7.08 -57.49 -0.70
C GLY A 331 7.18 -58.65 -1.70
N ILE A 332 7.82 -59.74 -1.28
CA ILE A 332 8.13 -60.91 -2.13
C ILE A 332 6.88 -61.71 -2.50
N GLU A 333 5.91 -61.83 -1.60
CA GLU A 333 4.69 -62.60 -1.85
C GLU A 333 3.85 -61.98 -2.98
N GLN A 334 3.63 -60.66 -2.92
CA GLN A 334 2.87 -59.96 -3.96
C GLN A 334 3.62 -59.96 -5.30
N PHE A 335 4.95 -59.89 -5.28
CA PHE A 335 5.80 -60.00 -6.48
C PHE A 335 5.63 -61.35 -7.19
N ASN A 336 5.67 -62.45 -6.44
CA ASN A 336 5.48 -63.80 -7.01
C ASN A 336 4.06 -63.97 -7.58
N LYS A 337 3.05 -63.49 -6.85
CA LYS A 337 1.66 -63.50 -7.32
C LYS A 337 1.47 -62.67 -8.59
N GLN A 338 2.13 -61.52 -8.70
CA GLN A 338 2.09 -60.70 -9.91
C GLN A 338 2.69 -61.46 -11.11
N LYS A 339 3.87 -62.08 -10.95
CA LYS A 339 4.48 -62.91 -11.99
C LYS A 339 3.58 -64.05 -12.46
N GLU A 340 2.92 -64.72 -11.54
CA GLU A 340 1.97 -65.79 -11.89
C GLU A 340 0.75 -65.25 -12.64
N ASN A 341 0.28 -64.04 -12.33
CA ASN A 341 -0.84 -63.43 -13.03
C ASN A 341 -0.43 -63.00 -14.44
N ASP A 342 0.74 -62.38 -14.60
CA ASP A 342 1.28 -61.97 -15.89
C ASP A 342 1.48 -63.19 -16.80
N SER A 343 2.05 -64.28 -16.27
CA SER A 343 2.21 -65.55 -17.00
C SER A 343 0.87 -66.12 -17.48
N PHE A 344 -0.16 -66.07 -16.62
CA PHE A 344 -1.49 -66.54 -16.97
C PHE A 344 -2.12 -65.66 -18.07
N LYS A 345 -2.03 -64.33 -17.95
CA LYS A 345 -2.51 -63.38 -18.98
C LYS A 345 -1.84 -63.64 -20.34
N ARG A 346 -0.51 -63.78 -20.37
CA ARG A 346 0.24 -64.13 -21.60
C ARG A 346 -0.25 -65.43 -22.21
N THR A 347 -0.46 -66.46 -21.39
CA THR A 347 -0.96 -67.76 -21.85
C THR A 347 -2.38 -67.63 -22.41
N TYR A 348 -3.27 -66.94 -21.70
CA TYR A 348 -4.65 -66.72 -22.14
C TYR A 348 -4.72 -65.97 -23.48
N CYS A 349 -3.97 -64.86 -23.61
CA CYS A 349 -3.92 -64.11 -24.86
C CYS A 349 -3.40 -64.96 -26.03
N LYS A 350 -2.37 -65.78 -25.80
CA LYS A 350 -1.85 -66.71 -26.82
C LYS A 350 -2.87 -67.77 -27.23
N THR A 351 -3.58 -68.40 -26.29
CA THR A 351 -4.53 -69.48 -26.61
C THR A 351 -5.81 -68.97 -27.28
N HIS A 352 -6.22 -67.73 -27.00
CA HIS A 352 -7.43 -67.11 -27.57
C HIS A 352 -7.14 -66.23 -28.79
N ASN A 353 -5.89 -66.25 -29.29
CA ASN A 353 -5.45 -65.44 -30.43
C ASN A 353 -5.70 -63.93 -30.24
N ILE A 354 -5.46 -63.43 -29.03
CA ILE A 354 -5.56 -62.01 -28.64
C ILE A 354 -4.15 -61.44 -28.59
N ASN A 355 -3.95 -60.27 -29.20
CA ASN A 355 -2.65 -59.61 -29.13
C ASN A 355 -2.44 -59.02 -27.73
N LEU A 356 -1.22 -59.14 -27.20
CA LEU A 356 -0.82 -58.54 -25.94
C LEU A 356 0.40 -57.64 -26.16
N LEU A 357 0.31 -56.40 -25.69
CA LEU A 357 1.41 -55.44 -25.64
C LEU A 357 1.73 -55.13 -24.17
N GLU A 358 2.92 -55.51 -23.74
CA GLU A 358 3.43 -55.23 -22.39
C GLU A 358 4.44 -54.09 -22.48
N ILE A 359 4.19 -52.98 -21.80
CA ILE A 359 4.98 -51.75 -21.86
C ILE A 359 5.76 -51.61 -20.54
N PRO A 360 7.10 -51.80 -20.55
CA PRO A 360 7.93 -51.62 -19.37
C PRO A 360 7.91 -50.19 -18.83
N TYR A 361 8.02 -50.02 -17.50
CA TYR A 361 8.09 -48.69 -16.89
C TYR A 361 9.31 -47.85 -17.28
N PHE A 362 10.34 -48.47 -17.85
CA PHE A 362 11.55 -47.82 -18.34
C PHE A 362 11.48 -47.51 -19.84
N GLU A 363 10.37 -47.83 -20.51
CA GLU A 363 10.17 -47.47 -21.91
C GLU A 363 9.92 -45.97 -22.07
N SER A 364 10.67 -45.35 -22.98
CA SER A 364 10.60 -43.91 -23.25
C SER A 364 9.72 -43.58 -24.46
N ASN A 365 9.60 -44.49 -25.43
CA ASN A 365 8.88 -44.30 -26.68
C ASN A 365 7.57 -45.11 -26.72
N ILE A 366 6.73 -44.89 -25.69
CA ILE A 366 5.44 -45.58 -25.53
C ILE A 366 4.53 -45.39 -26.75
N GLU A 367 4.52 -44.19 -27.33
CA GLU A 367 3.68 -43.85 -28.49
C GLU A 367 4.06 -44.67 -29.74
N ASP A 368 5.35 -44.75 -30.08
CA ASP A 368 5.80 -45.50 -31.25
C ASP A 368 5.53 -47.00 -31.09
N MET A 369 5.76 -47.55 -29.89
CA MET A 369 5.46 -48.96 -29.62
C MET A 369 3.96 -49.27 -29.78
N LEU A 370 3.09 -48.39 -29.30
CA LEU A 370 1.64 -48.53 -29.45
C LEU A 370 1.23 -48.49 -30.92
N LEU A 371 1.66 -47.46 -31.65
CA LEU A 371 1.28 -47.25 -33.04
C LEU A 371 1.86 -48.33 -33.97
N ASN A 372 3.11 -48.75 -33.77
CA ASN A 372 3.69 -49.85 -34.54
C ASN A 372 2.90 -51.14 -34.36
N LYS A 373 2.50 -51.45 -33.13
CA LYS A 373 1.72 -52.67 -32.84
C LYS A 373 0.33 -52.63 -33.47
N ILE A 374 -0.27 -51.45 -33.54
CA ILE A 374 -1.55 -51.21 -34.20
C ILE A 374 -1.43 -51.34 -35.73
N ASN A 375 -0.39 -50.74 -36.33
CA ASN A 375 -0.19 -50.69 -37.78
C ASN A 375 0.24 -52.03 -38.40
N THR A 376 0.92 -52.92 -37.66
CA THR A 376 1.29 -54.26 -38.15
C THR A 376 0.11 -55.18 -38.50
N LYS A 377 -1.14 -54.74 -38.29
CA LYS A 377 -2.36 -55.49 -38.61
C LYS A 377 -2.99 -55.15 -39.97
N GLU A 378 -2.51 -54.12 -40.68
CA GLU A 378 -3.05 -53.74 -42.00
C GLU A 378 -2.44 -54.53 -43.18
N GLU A 379 -1.47 -55.43 -42.95
CA GLU A 379 -0.75 -56.16 -44.03
C GLU A 379 -1.14 -57.65 -44.22
N PHE A 380 -2.34 -58.09 -43.84
CA PHE A 380 -2.82 -59.45 -44.19
C PHE A 380 -4.23 -59.50 -44.74
#